data_AF-A0A2M8Y968-F1
#
_entry.id   AF-A0A2M8Y968-F1
#
_cell.length_a   1.000
_cell.length_b   1.000
_cell.length_c   1.000
_cell.angle_alpha   90.00
_cell.angle_beta   90.00
_cell.angle_gamma   90.00
#
_symmetry.space_group_name_H-M   'P 1'
#
loop_
_entity.id
_entity.type
_entity.pdbx_description
1 polymer ?
#
loop_
_entity_poly.entity_id
_entity_poly.type
_entity_poly.pdbx_seq_one_letter_code
_entity_poly.pdbx_strand_id
1 'polypeptide(L)'
;MDLITSAVVAAIEHGAPGHAPEAVASHYERLKQAIAKFDSAAVILAAIAALEAEPGNTQLQLALSAALSSAKVPDDMETLFAAQGLLDALQRPFPQVPDVEAVPAPADKSAVVSNYAVVKVYFATDRQRDVGKPPAQRFSGERNIMGGNGPLSYGSCDISIPRDHRMGQLESPSLWRLEFRDDPAKHVVVLSAEVRDRDNFFAALKTQIRASAGKSAFIFVHGYNVSFEDAARRTGQMAYDLGFDGAPVFYSWPSRGEVAGYTIDENNIEWSTPHLTAFLADFLASTDAAQVYLVGHSMGSRGLTRAVADLLAAQPQLAQKITEIILSAPDIDAAIFKHDIAPKLAGARNPVTLYASSQDLALAASKAVHGYARAGDSGAGMLIVAGVETIDATGVDTSFMKHSYFAEKRSALSDMFYLIRNNARADQRFLDPVDTAAGRYWTFKP
;
A
#
# COMPACT_ATOMS: atom_id res chain seq x y z
N MET A 1 24.07 3.92 -10.00
CA MET A 1 24.05 5.01 -9.00
C MET A 1 23.24 4.48 -7.82
N ASP A 2 23.72 4.61 -6.59
CA ASP A 2 23.01 4.12 -5.41
C ASP A 2 21.75 4.96 -5.12
N LEU A 3 20.85 4.43 -4.30
CA LEU A 3 19.55 5.05 -3.98
C LEU A 3 19.71 6.46 -3.39
N ILE A 4 20.69 6.65 -2.50
CA ILE A 4 20.90 7.89 -1.76
C ILE A 4 21.42 8.97 -2.70
N THR A 5 22.42 8.67 -3.53
CA THR A 5 22.91 9.60 -4.57
C THR A 5 21.78 9.98 -5.52
N SER A 6 20.95 9.02 -5.94
CA SER A 6 19.82 9.27 -6.84
C SER A 6 18.77 10.20 -6.20
N ALA A 7 18.46 10.01 -4.93
CA ALA A 7 17.53 10.85 -4.17
C ALA A 7 18.06 12.29 -4.02
N VAL A 8 19.36 12.45 -3.71
CA VAL A 8 20.00 13.77 -3.59
C VAL A 8 19.98 14.51 -4.92
N VAL A 9 20.36 13.85 -6.02
CA VAL A 9 20.35 14.44 -7.37
C VAL A 9 18.95 14.89 -7.75
N ALA A 10 17.96 14.03 -7.60
CA ALA A 10 16.58 14.33 -7.97
C ALA A 10 16.00 15.50 -7.15
N ALA A 11 16.36 15.62 -5.88
CA ALA A 11 15.93 16.73 -5.03
C ALA A 11 16.56 18.07 -5.43
N ILE A 12 17.86 18.08 -5.76
CA ILE A 12 18.57 19.28 -6.24
C ILE A 12 17.96 19.74 -7.58
N GLU A 13 17.65 18.81 -8.48
CA GLU A 13 16.94 19.11 -9.74
C GLU A 13 15.54 19.71 -9.50
N HIS A 14 14.92 19.41 -8.35
CA HIS A 14 13.66 19.99 -7.88
C HIS A 14 13.83 21.27 -7.04
N GLY A 15 15.01 21.88 -7.08
CA GLY A 15 15.28 23.17 -6.44
C GLY A 15 15.69 23.06 -4.97
N ALA A 16 15.92 21.88 -4.42
CA ALA A 16 16.44 21.76 -3.07
C ALA A 16 17.88 22.31 -2.99
N PRO A 17 18.27 22.97 -1.89
CA PRO A 17 17.47 23.22 -0.68
C PRO A 17 16.59 24.48 -0.74
N GLY A 18 16.81 25.41 -1.67
CA GLY A 18 16.27 26.79 -1.57
C GLY A 18 14.92 27.07 -2.26
N HIS A 19 14.57 26.33 -3.30
CA HIS A 19 13.40 26.55 -4.15
C HIS A 19 12.48 25.32 -4.23
N ALA A 20 12.85 24.23 -3.56
CA ALA A 20 12.02 23.05 -3.49
C ALA A 20 10.74 23.30 -2.68
N PRO A 21 9.62 22.70 -3.05
CA PRO A 21 8.40 22.70 -2.24
C PRO A 21 8.66 22.17 -0.83
N GLU A 22 7.91 22.67 0.16
CA GLU A 22 8.15 22.43 1.59
C GLU A 22 8.29 20.94 1.93
N ALA A 23 7.46 20.08 1.34
CA ALA A 23 7.53 18.64 1.52
C ALA A 23 8.88 18.06 1.04
N VAL A 24 9.36 18.45 -0.14
CA VAL A 24 10.65 17.99 -0.69
C VAL A 24 11.81 18.55 0.12
N ALA A 25 11.78 19.83 0.48
CA ALA A 25 12.81 20.48 1.30
C ALA A 25 12.93 19.81 2.69
N SER A 26 11.80 19.49 3.33
CA SER A 26 11.77 18.79 4.61
C SER A 26 12.38 17.39 4.51
N HIS A 27 12.04 16.62 3.48
CA HIS A 27 12.63 15.28 3.28
C HIS A 27 14.12 15.35 2.91
N TYR A 28 14.54 16.38 2.19
CA TYR A 28 15.93 16.60 1.83
C TYR A 28 16.80 16.89 3.05
N GLU A 29 16.33 17.76 3.96
CA GLU A 29 17.01 18.01 5.22
C GLU A 29 17.00 16.80 6.15
N ARG A 30 15.93 15.99 6.16
CA ARG A 30 15.90 14.71 6.90
C ARG A 30 16.98 13.75 6.40
N LEU A 31 17.18 13.66 5.08
CA LEU A 31 18.25 12.83 4.52
C LEU A 31 19.64 13.32 4.97
N LYS A 32 19.87 14.64 4.95
CA LYS A 32 21.12 15.22 5.49
C LYS A 32 21.30 14.93 6.98
N GLN A 33 20.22 14.98 7.77
CA GLN A 33 20.26 14.65 9.20
C GLN A 33 20.57 13.17 9.47
N ALA A 34 20.04 12.25 8.67
CA ALA A 34 20.39 10.84 8.76
C ALA A 34 21.89 10.63 8.45
N ILE A 35 22.39 11.27 7.39
CA ILE A 35 23.83 11.25 7.02
C ILE A 35 24.70 11.88 8.12
N ALA A 36 24.20 12.89 8.85
CA ALA A 36 24.96 13.58 9.89
C ALA A 36 25.35 12.70 11.09
N LYS A 37 24.78 11.50 11.22
CA LYS A 37 25.09 10.55 12.30
C LYS A 37 26.37 9.76 12.09
N PHE A 38 26.95 9.79 10.88
CA PHE A 38 28.17 9.06 10.54
C PHE A 38 29.41 9.86 10.89
N ASP A 39 30.46 9.19 11.35
CA ASP A 39 31.75 9.83 11.65
C ASP A 39 32.35 10.56 10.42
N SER A 40 32.02 10.11 9.21
CA SER A 40 32.43 10.69 7.93
C SER A 40 31.45 11.71 7.35
N ALA A 41 30.42 12.12 8.10
CA ALA A 41 29.35 13.01 7.65
C ALA A 41 29.87 14.29 7.00
N ALA A 42 30.95 14.88 7.53
CA ALA A 42 31.53 16.11 7.00
C ALA A 42 31.94 15.99 5.52
N VAL A 43 32.48 14.84 5.11
CA VAL A 43 32.91 14.59 3.72
C VAL A 43 31.69 14.40 2.82
N ILE A 44 30.69 13.69 3.29
CA ILE A 44 29.46 13.40 2.52
C ILE A 44 28.64 14.67 2.35
N LEU A 45 28.42 15.44 3.41
CA LEU A 45 27.69 16.71 3.37
C LEU A 45 28.43 17.75 2.51
N ALA A 46 29.76 17.75 2.50
CA ALA A 46 30.54 18.60 1.58
C ALA A 46 30.35 18.18 0.11
N ALA A 47 30.29 16.87 -0.17
CA ALA A 47 30.01 16.37 -1.51
C ALA A 47 28.58 16.72 -1.98
N ILE A 48 27.60 16.68 -1.06
CA ILE A 48 26.23 17.14 -1.32
C ILE A 48 26.23 18.65 -1.63
N ALA A 49 26.89 19.47 -0.80
CA ALA A 49 26.97 20.92 -1.01
C ALA A 49 27.67 21.30 -2.32
N ALA A 50 28.69 20.55 -2.74
CA ALA A 50 29.32 20.75 -4.05
C ALA A 50 28.33 20.46 -5.19
N LEU A 51 27.52 19.41 -5.07
CA LEU A 51 26.51 19.06 -6.05
C LEU A 51 25.33 20.04 -6.07
N GLU A 52 24.98 20.63 -4.93
CA GLU A 52 24.01 21.74 -4.84
C GLU A 52 24.49 22.99 -5.58
N ALA A 53 25.79 23.30 -5.51
CA ALA A 53 26.40 24.43 -6.19
C ALA A 53 26.54 24.21 -7.71
N GLU A 54 26.77 22.97 -8.14
CA GLU A 54 26.87 22.59 -9.55
C GLU A 54 25.93 21.41 -9.91
N PRO A 55 24.61 21.67 -10.02
CA PRO A 55 23.65 20.65 -10.40
C PRO A 55 23.98 20.01 -11.76
N GLY A 56 23.83 18.69 -11.87
CA GLY A 56 24.07 17.94 -13.11
C GLY A 56 25.54 17.56 -13.37
N ASN A 57 26.49 17.95 -12.52
CA ASN A 57 27.89 17.56 -12.67
C ASN A 57 28.12 16.08 -12.33
N THR A 58 28.32 15.24 -13.36
CA THR A 58 28.47 13.77 -13.22
C THR A 58 29.68 13.36 -12.38
N GLN A 59 30.76 14.16 -12.36
CA GLN A 59 31.92 13.86 -11.52
C GLN A 59 31.60 14.04 -10.03
N LEU A 60 30.83 15.08 -9.68
CA LEU A 60 30.38 15.31 -8.30
C LEU A 60 29.38 14.23 -7.85
N GLN A 61 28.52 13.75 -8.75
CA GLN A 61 27.62 12.63 -8.46
C GLN A 61 28.39 11.33 -8.15
N LEU A 62 29.44 11.03 -8.93
CA LEU A 62 30.31 9.88 -8.68
C LEU A 62 31.10 10.03 -7.37
N ALA A 63 31.57 11.24 -7.06
CA ALA A 63 32.27 11.53 -5.81
C ALA A 63 31.36 11.35 -4.59
N LEU A 64 30.11 11.81 -4.66
CA LEU A 64 29.10 11.58 -3.62
C LEU A 64 28.85 10.07 -3.42
N SER A 65 28.62 9.33 -4.50
CA SER A 65 28.40 7.88 -4.44
C SER A 65 29.58 7.13 -3.81
N ALA A 66 30.82 7.51 -4.15
CA ALA A 66 32.02 6.94 -3.56
C ALA A 66 32.17 7.28 -2.06
N ALA A 67 31.86 8.52 -1.66
CA ALA A 67 31.90 8.94 -0.26
C ALA A 67 30.88 8.17 0.59
N LEU A 68 29.66 8.01 0.08
CA LEU A 68 28.60 7.23 0.70
C LEU A 68 29.01 5.76 0.86
N SER A 69 29.55 5.14 -0.19
CA SER A 69 30.00 3.75 -0.17
C SER A 69 31.15 3.50 0.82
N SER A 70 32.17 4.38 0.84
CA SER A 70 33.30 4.29 1.77
C SER A 70 32.85 4.36 3.24
N ALA A 71 31.84 5.19 3.50
CA ALA A 71 31.24 5.36 4.81
C ALA A 71 30.22 4.28 5.19
N LYS A 72 29.93 3.32 4.29
CA LYS A 72 28.87 2.31 4.45
C LYS A 72 27.50 2.90 4.74
N VAL A 73 27.26 4.13 4.26
CA VAL A 73 25.95 4.79 4.42
C VAL A 73 24.83 4.01 3.71
N PRO A 74 25.06 3.38 2.53
CA PRO A 74 24.05 2.53 1.91
C PRO A 74 23.68 1.27 2.71
N ASP A 75 24.46 0.89 3.73
CA ASP A 75 24.13 -0.24 4.62
C ASP A 75 23.24 0.19 5.80
N ASP A 76 23.04 1.50 5.98
CA ASP A 76 22.22 2.06 7.05
C ASP A 76 20.77 2.28 6.61
N MET A 77 19.89 1.60 7.33
CA MET A 77 18.47 1.58 6.99
C MET A 77 17.81 2.95 7.17
N GLU A 78 18.18 3.72 8.20
CA GLU A 78 17.59 5.05 8.41
C GLU A 78 17.88 5.99 7.23
N THR A 79 19.11 5.95 6.71
CA THR A 79 19.51 6.76 5.56
C THR A 79 18.86 6.29 4.26
N LEU A 80 18.74 4.97 4.06
CA LEU A 80 17.97 4.42 2.93
C LEU A 80 16.49 4.85 2.99
N PHE A 81 15.91 4.90 4.20
CA PHE A 81 14.52 5.35 4.41
C PHE A 81 14.34 6.84 4.17
N ALA A 82 15.27 7.67 4.62
CA ALA A 82 15.24 9.09 4.35
C ALA A 82 15.38 9.36 2.84
N ALA A 83 16.23 8.59 2.14
CA ALA A 83 16.38 8.67 0.69
C ALA A 83 15.13 8.22 -0.06
N GLN A 84 14.50 7.12 0.36
CA GLN A 84 13.24 6.66 -0.24
C GLN A 84 12.11 7.66 0.02
N GLY A 85 11.96 8.17 1.26
CA GLY A 85 10.94 9.17 1.58
C GLY A 85 11.11 10.47 0.78
N LEU A 86 12.35 10.87 0.50
CA LEU A 86 12.64 11.98 -0.40
C LEU A 86 12.20 11.70 -1.84
N LEU A 87 12.49 10.51 -2.37
CA LEU A 87 12.03 10.09 -3.70
C LEU A 87 10.50 10.02 -3.78
N ASP A 88 9.83 9.52 -2.74
CA ASP A 88 8.38 9.48 -2.65
C ASP A 88 7.80 10.91 -2.65
N ALA A 89 8.40 11.82 -1.87
CA ALA A 89 7.97 13.22 -1.82
C ALA A 89 8.15 13.94 -3.16
N LEU A 90 9.17 13.58 -3.93
CA LEU A 90 9.38 14.07 -5.30
C LEU A 90 8.31 13.53 -6.26
N GLN A 91 7.83 12.31 -6.06
CA GLN A 91 6.83 11.66 -6.93
C GLN A 91 5.38 12.04 -6.60
N ARG A 92 5.11 12.66 -5.44
CA ARG A 92 3.77 13.10 -5.07
C ARG A 92 3.37 14.33 -5.91
N PRO A 93 2.20 14.32 -6.58
CA PRO A 93 1.72 15.50 -7.28
C PRO A 93 1.50 16.65 -6.29
N PHE A 94 2.00 17.83 -6.63
CA PHE A 94 1.67 19.05 -5.90
C PHE A 94 0.17 19.35 -6.04
N PRO A 95 -0.53 19.80 -4.99
CA PRO A 95 -1.88 20.30 -5.15
C PRO A 95 -1.82 21.56 -6.02
N GLN A 96 -2.16 21.42 -7.29
CA GLN A 96 -2.59 22.55 -8.10
C GLN A 96 -4.04 22.83 -7.75
N VAL A 97 -4.28 24.00 -7.15
CA VAL A 97 -5.60 24.62 -7.20
C VAL A 97 -5.94 24.77 -8.69
N PRO A 98 -7.05 24.21 -9.20
CA PRO A 98 -7.45 24.51 -10.56
C PRO A 98 -7.80 25.99 -10.62
N ASP A 99 -7.09 26.75 -11.46
CA ASP A 99 -7.62 28.03 -11.91
C ASP A 99 -8.97 27.76 -12.58
N VAL A 100 -10.00 28.40 -12.04
CA VAL A 100 -11.36 28.35 -12.55
C VAL A 100 -11.40 29.16 -13.83
N GLU A 101 -11.15 28.52 -14.97
CA GLU A 101 -11.50 29.08 -16.27
C GLU A 101 -12.87 28.57 -16.71
N ALA A 102 -13.71 29.51 -17.10
CA ALA A 102 -15.14 29.37 -17.28
C ALA A 102 -15.54 28.36 -18.36
N VAL A 103 -16.61 27.62 -18.07
CA VAL A 103 -17.30 26.70 -18.98
C VAL A 103 -17.91 27.47 -20.18
N PRO A 104 -17.69 27.02 -21.43
CA PRO A 104 -18.66 27.20 -22.49
C PRO A 104 -19.55 25.96 -22.64
N ALA A 105 -20.82 26.21 -22.91
CA ALA A 105 -21.91 25.24 -23.10
C ALA A 105 -21.76 24.39 -24.40
N PRO A 106 -22.58 23.33 -24.59
CA PRO A 106 -22.15 22.10 -25.25
C PRO A 106 -22.43 22.04 -26.77
N ALA A 107 -21.47 21.48 -27.50
CA ALA A 107 -21.59 20.76 -28.77
C ALA A 107 -20.28 19.94 -28.89
N ASP A 108 -20.21 18.69 -29.30
CA ASP A 108 -20.99 17.91 -30.25
C ASP A 108 -20.78 16.41 -29.93
N LYS A 109 -21.75 15.56 -30.23
CA LYS A 109 -21.66 14.11 -30.00
C LYS A 109 -20.83 13.47 -31.11
N SER A 110 -19.51 13.40 -30.92
CA SER A 110 -18.64 12.50 -31.67
C SER A 110 -17.82 11.62 -30.72
N ALA A 111 -18.19 10.33 -30.68
CA ALA A 111 -17.46 9.18 -30.16
C ALA A 111 -16.19 9.46 -29.31
N VAL A 112 -16.37 9.77 -28.02
CA VAL A 112 -15.29 9.57 -27.04
C VAL A 112 -15.33 8.10 -26.63
N VAL A 113 -14.56 7.25 -27.32
CA VAL A 113 -14.13 5.99 -26.71
C VAL A 113 -13.21 6.41 -25.55
N SER A 114 -13.66 6.33 -24.29
CA SER A 114 -12.81 6.71 -23.17
C SER A 114 -11.50 5.92 -23.26
N ASN A 115 -10.36 6.59 -23.17
CA ASN A 115 -9.04 5.98 -23.25
C ASN A 115 -8.59 5.33 -21.92
N TYR A 116 -9.49 5.26 -20.95
CA TYR A 116 -9.33 4.59 -19.67
C TYR A 116 -10.62 3.85 -19.28
N ALA A 117 -10.49 2.81 -18.48
CA ALA A 117 -11.59 2.17 -17.76
C ALA A 117 -11.86 2.92 -16.45
N VAL A 118 -13.09 2.81 -15.93
CA VAL A 118 -13.46 3.36 -14.62
C VAL A 118 -13.84 2.21 -13.69
N VAL A 119 -13.18 2.14 -12.55
CA VAL A 119 -13.42 1.15 -11.50
C VAL A 119 -13.98 1.86 -10.28
N LYS A 120 -15.19 1.49 -9.86
CA LYS A 120 -15.78 1.99 -8.63
C LYS A 120 -15.29 1.17 -7.45
N VAL A 121 -14.76 1.84 -6.43
CA VAL A 121 -14.33 1.24 -5.16
C VAL A 121 -15.10 1.86 -3.99
N TYR A 122 -15.30 1.08 -2.93
CA TYR A 122 -15.99 1.51 -1.72
C TYR A 122 -15.00 1.69 -0.58
N PHE A 123 -15.29 2.59 0.36
CA PHE A 123 -14.41 2.80 1.50
C PHE A 123 -15.14 2.92 2.84
N ALA A 124 -14.44 2.48 3.88
CA ALA A 124 -14.66 2.88 5.26
C ALA A 124 -13.34 3.47 5.81
N THR A 125 -13.42 4.55 6.58
CA THR A 125 -12.22 5.21 7.10
C THR A 125 -12.48 5.90 8.44
N ASP A 126 -11.54 5.76 9.37
CA ASP A 126 -11.46 6.49 10.65
C ASP A 126 -10.39 7.60 10.62
N ARG A 127 -10.01 8.03 9.41
CA ARG A 127 -9.22 9.24 9.18
C ARG A 127 -10.04 10.49 9.49
N GLN A 128 -9.37 11.50 10.03
CA GLN A 128 -9.93 12.82 10.22
C GLN A 128 -10.36 13.39 8.86
N ARG A 129 -11.60 13.89 8.82
CA ARG A 129 -12.20 14.47 7.62
C ARG A 129 -12.03 16.00 7.62
N ASP A 130 -11.46 16.53 6.54
CA ASP A 130 -11.22 17.94 6.30
C ASP A 130 -12.25 18.51 5.31
N VAL A 131 -13.41 18.98 5.78
CA VAL A 131 -14.55 19.37 4.93
C VAL A 131 -14.21 20.42 3.85
N GLY A 132 -13.16 21.22 4.05
CA GLY A 132 -12.68 22.22 3.09
C GLY A 132 -11.85 21.70 1.90
N LYS A 133 -11.49 20.42 1.88
CA LYS A 133 -10.68 19.83 0.79
C LYS A 133 -11.54 19.11 -0.27
N PRO A 134 -11.02 18.96 -1.51
CA PRO A 134 -11.61 18.09 -2.52
C PRO A 134 -11.85 16.68 -1.96
N PRO A 135 -12.92 15.96 -2.38
CA PRO A 135 -13.26 14.67 -1.79
C PRO A 135 -12.14 13.63 -1.74
N ALA A 136 -11.30 13.54 -2.79
CA ALA A 136 -10.16 12.62 -2.84
C ALA A 136 -9.07 12.93 -1.81
N GLN A 137 -8.97 14.20 -1.39
CA GLN A 137 -7.99 14.71 -0.43
C GLN A 137 -8.61 15.03 0.93
N ARG A 138 -9.87 14.63 1.14
CA ARG A 138 -10.68 15.03 2.30
C ARG A 138 -10.33 14.26 3.56
N PHE A 139 -9.58 13.18 3.45
CA PHE A 139 -9.21 12.33 4.58
C PHE A 139 -7.70 12.43 4.80
N SER A 140 -7.31 12.91 5.98
CA SER A 140 -5.90 13.14 6.32
C SER A 140 -5.22 11.90 6.92
N GLY A 141 -3.96 12.04 7.31
CA GLY A 141 -3.22 11.03 8.09
C GLY A 141 -3.53 11.04 9.59
N GLU A 142 -4.44 11.89 10.04
CA GLU A 142 -4.76 12.04 11.46
C GLU A 142 -5.98 11.21 11.86
N ARG A 143 -6.07 10.84 13.14
CA ARG A 143 -7.20 10.10 13.70
C ARG A 143 -8.46 10.96 13.75
N ASN A 144 -9.61 10.38 13.42
CA ASN A 144 -10.89 11.02 13.68
C ASN A 144 -11.20 11.03 15.19
N ILE A 145 -10.95 12.16 15.84
CA ILE A 145 -11.15 12.36 17.29
C ILE A 145 -12.48 13.08 17.63
N MET A 146 -13.26 13.50 16.63
CA MET A 146 -14.49 14.28 16.80
C MET A 146 -15.74 13.39 16.71
N GLY A 147 -16.37 13.10 17.85
CA GLY A 147 -17.49 12.17 18.04
C GLY A 147 -18.88 12.63 17.60
N GLY A 148 -19.03 13.19 16.39
CA GLY A 148 -20.34 13.65 15.88
C GLY A 148 -21.13 12.61 15.08
N ASN A 149 -20.45 11.84 14.21
CA ASN A 149 -21.07 10.94 13.21
C ASN A 149 -20.63 9.46 13.38
N GLY A 150 -20.12 9.10 14.55
CA GLY A 150 -19.43 7.81 14.77
C GLY A 150 -17.96 7.87 14.31
N PRO A 151 -17.16 6.83 14.64
CA PRO A 151 -15.73 6.82 14.36
C PRO A 151 -15.42 6.73 12.86
N LEU A 152 -16.34 6.19 12.05
CA LEU A 152 -16.13 5.88 10.63
C LEU A 152 -16.88 6.81 9.69
N SER A 153 -16.22 7.19 8.61
CA SER A 153 -16.82 7.74 7.40
C SER A 153 -16.88 6.67 6.31
N TYR A 154 -17.97 6.66 5.54
CA TYR A 154 -18.19 5.72 4.45
C TYR A 154 -18.31 6.41 3.10
N GLY A 155 -18.11 5.69 2.02
CA GLY A 155 -18.29 6.26 0.69
C GLY A 155 -17.82 5.39 -0.45
N SER A 156 -17.62 6.03 -1.60
CA SER A 156 -17.06 5.40 -2.80
C SER A 156 -16.15 6.35 -3.57
N CYS A 157 -15.20 5.80 -4.31
CA CYS A 157 -14.37 6.51 -5.26
C CYS A 157 -14.51 5.91 -6.66
N ASP A 158 -14.40 6.73 -7.69
CA ASP A 158 -14.22 6.27 -9.08
C ASP A 158 -12.75 6.40 -9.46
N ILE A 159 -12.15 5.31 -9.90
CA ILE A 159 -10.72 5.21 -10.22
C ILE A 159 -10.54 5.02 -11.72
N SER A 160 -9.73 5.84 -12.38
CA SER A 160 -9.34 5.59 -13.77
C SER A 160 -8.28 4.50 -13.83
N ILE A 161 -8.37 3.62 -14.83
CA ILE A 161 -7.32 2.67 -15.19
C ILE A 161 -6.95 2.87 -16.66
N PRO A 162 -5.72 3.26 -16.98
CA PRO A 162 -5.25 3.44 -18.36
C PRO A 162 -5.47 2.18 -19.22
N ARG A 163 -5.72 2.34 -20.52
CA ARG A 163 -5.89 1.17 -21.41
C ARG A 163 -4.61 0.37 -21.61
N ASP A 164 -3.45 1.01 -21.50
CA ASP A 164 -2.12 0.40 -21.59
C ASP A 164 -1.57 -0.05 -20.23
N HIS A 165 -2.44 -0.07 -19.20
CA HIS A 165 -2.10 -0.50 -17.85
C HIS A 165 -1.45 -1.88 -17.81
N ARG A 166 -0.44 -2.02 -16.96
CA ARG A 166 0.25 -3.30 -16.73
C ARG A 166 0.00 -3.79 -15.31
N MET A 167 -0.28 -5.10 -15.22
CA MET A 167 -0.59 -5.75 -13.96
C MET A 167 0.46 -5.43 -12.86
N GLY A 168 -0.02 -5.01 -11.70
CA GLY A 168 0.77 -4.62 -10.53
C GLY A 168 1.26 -3.18 -10.52
N GLN A 169 1.32 -2.52 -11.69
CA GLN A 169 1.79 -1.14 -11.76
C GLN A 169 0.76 -0.19 -11.16
N LEU A 170 1.21 0.98 -10.72
CA LEU A 170 0.32 2.04 -10.26
C LEU A 170 0.76 3.32 -10.93
N GLU A 171 0.41 3.45 -12.20
CA GLU A 171 0.89 4.52 -13.06
C GLU A 171 0.54 5.88 -12.45
N SER A 172 1.57 6.70 -12.29
CA SER A 172 1.53 8.05 -11.75
C SER A 172 2.36 8.99 -12.63
N PRO A 173 2.13 10.31 -12.52
CA PRO A 173 3.00 11.30 -13.16
C PRO A 173 4.45 11.01 -12.79
N SER A 174 5.30 10.96 -13.82
CA SER A 174 6.74 10.76 -13.63
C SER A 174 7.50 11.99 -14.08
N LEU A 175 8.30 12.52 -13.17
CA LEU A 175 9.22 13.63 -13.42
C LEU A 175 10.26 13.27 -14.48
N TRP A 176 10.70 12.02 -14.52
CA TRP A 176 11.58 11.49 -15.57
C TRP A 176 10.94 11.54 -16.97
N ARG A 177 9.60 11.56 -17.03
CA ARG A 177 8.81 11.73 -18.25
C ARG A 177 8.28 13.16 -18.43
N LEU A 178 8.67 14.10 -17.57
CA LEU A 178 8.20 15.49 -17.53
C LEU A 178 6.66 15.59 -17.40
N GLU A 179 6.05 14.65 -16.68
CA GLU A 179 4.60 14.65 -16.42
C GLU A 179 4.35 15.24 -15.02
N PHE A 180 3.67 16.39 -14.98
CA PHE A 180 3.44 17.16 -13.75
C PHE A 180 1.98 17.18 -13.28
N ARG A 181 1.08 16.58 -14.06
CA ARG A 181 -0.37 16.53 -13.78
C ARG A 181 -0.88 15.12 -14.00
N ASP A 182 -1.91 14.78 -13.24
CA ASP A 182 -2.64 13.54 -13.43
C ASP A 182 -3.35 13.52 -14.78
N ASP A 183 -3.11 12.46 -15.55
CA ASP A 183 -3.78 12.20 -16.81
C ASP A 183 -4.44 10.82 -16.69
N PRO A 184 -5.77 10.74 -16.53
CA PRO A 184 -6.50 9.47 -16.44
C PRO A 184 -6.24 8.51 -17.61
N ALA A 185 -5.81 9.01 -18.76
CA ALA A 185 -5.43 8.20 -19.92
C ALA A 185 -4.13 7.43 -19.74
N LYS A 186 -3.27 7.87 -18.82
CA LYS A 186 -1.91 7.36 -18.61
C LYS A 186 -1.65 6.91 -17.18
N HIS A 187 -2.42 7.43 -16.23
CA HIS A 187 -2.25 7.22 -14.80
C HIS A 187 -3.50 6.60 -14.19
N VAL A 188 -3.27 5.86 -13.11
CA VAL A 188 -4.33 5.44 -12.20
C VAL A 188 -4.66 6.63 -11.30
N VAL A 189 -5.86 7.19 -11.39
CA VAL A 189 -6.24 8.47 -10.74
C VAL A 189 -7.59 8.33 -10.04
N VAL A 190 -7.76 9.01 -8.90
CA VAL A 190 -9.08 9.17 -8.27
C VAL A 190 -9.85 10.26 -9.02
N LEU A 191 -10.84 9.85 -9.82
CA LEU A 191 -11.71 10.76 -10.58
C LEU A 191 -12.74 11.46 -9.69
N SER A 192 -13.28 10.72 -8.72
CA SER A 192 -14.29 11.22 -7.80
C SER A 192 -14.17 10.52 -6.45
N ALA A 193 -14.60 11.18 -5.38
CA ALA A 193 -14.88 10.53 -4.11
C ALA A 193 -16.16 11.11 -3.51
N GLU A 194 -17.03 10.25 -3.00
CA GLU A 194 -18.33 10.60 -2.47
C GLU A 194 -18.47 10.03 -1.07
N VAL A 195 -18.74 10.90 -0.09
CA VAL A 195 -19.03 10.46 1.28
C VAL A 195 -20.51 10.15 1.39
N ARG A 196 -20.84 9.03 2.00
CA ARG A 196 -22.21 8.52 2.21
C ARG A 196 -22.42 8.23 3.69
N ASP A 197 -23.66 8.34 4.15
CA ASP A 197 -24.02 7.73 5.43
C ASP A 197 -23.96 6.20 5.35
N ARG A 198 -23.95 5.57 6.53
CA ARG A 198 -23.79 4.13 6.70
C ARG A 198 -24.85 3.32 5.93
N ASP A 199 -26.11 3.75 5.96
CA ASP A 199 -27.21 2.98 5.38
C ASP A 199 -27.16 3.04 3.85
N ASN A 200 -26.92 4.24 3.29
CA ASN A 200 -26.73 4.41 1.85
C ASN A 200 -25.47 3.71 1.34
N PHE A 201 -24.40 3.64 2.14
CA PHE A 201 -23.21 2.86 1.83
C PHE A 201 -23.50 1.37 1.71
N PHE A 202 -24.13 0.76 2.72
CA PHE A 202 -24.47 -0.67 2.68
C PHE A 202 -25.54 -1.01 1.63
N ALA A 203 -26.47 -0.09 1.34
CA ALA A 203 -27.41 -0.26 0.23
C ALA A 203 -26.69 -0.32 -1.14
N ALA A 204 -25.70 0.56 -1.36
CA ALA A 204 -24.91 0.56 -2.58
C ALA A 204 -24.04 -0.71 -2.70
N LEU A 205 -23.39 -1.15 -1.60
CA LEU A 205 -22.63 -2.40 -1.58
C LEU A 205 -23.49 -3.62 -1.92
N LYS A 206 -24.67 -3.76 -1.29
CA LYS A 206 -25.61 -4.85 -1.62
C LYS A 206 -25.99 -4.86 -3.09
N THR A 207 -26.21 -3.69 -3.68
CA THR A 207 -26.56 -3.57 -5.10
C THR A 207 -25.42 -4.08 -5.98
N GLN A 208 -24.17 -3.65 -5.71
CA GLN A 208 -23.00 -4.10 -6.45
C GLN A 208 -22.74 -5.61 -6.28
N ILE A 209 -22.82 -6.12 -5.05
CA ILE A 209 -22.61 -7.54 -4.74
C ILE A 209 -23.66 -8.42 -5.43
N ARG A 210 -24.94 -8.01 -5.43
CA ARG A 210 -26.01 -8.77 -6.10
C ARG A 210 -25.90 -8.78 -7.62
N ALA A 211 -25.24 -7.77 -8.20
CA ALA A 211 -25.03 -7.68 -9.62
C ALA A 211 -23.89 -8.60 -10.11
N SER A 212 -22.98 -9.03 -9.23
CA SER A 212 -21.89 -9.93 -9.59
C SER A 212 -22.30 -11.40 -9.59
N ALA A 213 -21.68 -12.20 -10.46
CA ALA A 213 -22.02 -13.62 -10.60
C ALA A 213 -21.72 -14.42 -9.32
N GLY A 214 -20.61 -14.09 -8.65
CA GLY A 214 -20.15 -14.78 -7.44
C GLY A 214 -20.67 -14.20 -6.12
N LYS A 215 -21.43 -13.09 -6.17
CA LYS A 215 -21.77 -12.28 -4.99
C LYS A 215 -20.55 -12.00 -4.10
N SER A 216 -19.46 -11.62 -4.75
CA SER A 216 -18.15 -11.50 -4.13
C SER A 216 -17.87 -10.08 -3.65
N ALA A 217 -17.10 -9.96 -2.58
CA ALA A 217 -16.48 -8.72 -2.16
C ALA A 217 -15.07 -8.99 -1.64
N PHE A 218 -14.18 -8.01 -1.80
CA PHE A 218 -12.92 -8.02 -1.06
C PHE A 218 -12.78 -6.74 -0.24
N ILE A 219 -12.09 -6.86 0.90
CA ILE A 219 -11.76 -5.74 1.78
C ILE A 219 -10.24 -5.65 1.88
N PHE A 220 -9.67 -4.58 1.32
CA PHE A 220 -8.25 -4.28 1.38
C PHE A 220 -7.92 -3.38 2.57
N VAL A 221 -6.95 -3.77 3.38
CA VAL A 221 -6.38 -2.98 4.49
C VAL A 221 -4.94 -2.66 4.15
N HIS A 222 -4.69 -1.39 3.81
CA HIS A 222 -3.39 -0.92 3.33
C HIS A 222 -2.30 -0.93 4.40
N GLY A 223 -1.03 -0.81 3.97
CA GLY A 223 0.14 -0.76 4.85
C GLY A 223 0.45 0.62 5.43
N TYR A 224 1.65 0.77 6.01
CA TYR A 224 2.20 2.04 6.50
C TYR A 224 2.58 2.96 5.33
N ASN A 225 2.75 4.26 5.61
CA ASN A 225 3.10 5.27 4.61
C ASN A 225 2.12 5.32 3.41
N VAL A 226 0.82 5.13 3.66
CA VAL A 226 -0.21 5.15 2.60
C VAL A 226 -1.23 6.23 2.88
N SER A 227 -1.48 7.11 1.91
CA SER A 227 -2.56 8.11 1.98
C SER A 227 -3.93 7.49 1.68
N PHE A 228 -5.01 8.23 1.95
CA PHE A 228 -6.35 7.79 1.54
C PHE A 228 -6.45 7.60 0.02
N GLU A 229 -5.86 8.52 -0.74
CA GLU A 229 -5.84 8.48 -2.20
C GLU A 229 -5.07 7.26 -2.71
N ASP A 230 -3.88 6.98 -2.17
CA ASP A 230 -3.08 5.82 -2.56
C ASP A 230 -3.80 4.50 -2.24
N ALA A 231 -4.50 4.42 -1.10
CA ALA A 231 -5.34 3.27 -0.77
C ALA A 231 -6.47 3.08 -1.79
N ALA A 232 -7.13 4.17 -2.21
CA ALA A 232 -8.20 4.12 -3.21
C ALA A 232 -7.67 3.69 -4.59
N ARG A 233 -6.57 4.30 -5.05
CA ARG A 233 -5.88 3.98 -6.32
C ARG A 233 -5.46 2.51 -6.34
N ARG A 234 -4.80 2.03 -5.28
CA ARG A 234 -4.36 0.64 -5.15
C ARG A 234 -5.53 -0.34 -5.17
N THR A 235 -6.64 -0.01 -4.51
CA THR A 235 -7.84 -0.85 -4.51
C THR A 235 -8.47 -0.95 -5.90
N GLY A 236 -8.54 0.18 -6.63
CA GLY A 236 -9.05 0.20 -8.01
C GLY A 236 -8.18 -0.62 -8.95
N GLN A 237 -6.86 -0.48 -8.82
CA GLN A 237 -5.89 -1.27 -9.56
C GLN A 237 -6.01 -2.77 -9.25
N MET A 238 -6.08 -3.17 -7.98
CA MET A 238 -6.27 -4.57 -7.60
C MET A 238 -7.56 -5.15 -8.19
N ALA A 239 -8.67 -4.40 -8.10
CA ALA A 239 -9.95 -4.85 -8.65
C ALA A 239 -9.88 -5.05 -10.18
N TYR A 240 -9.20 -4.15 -10.89
CA TYR A 240 -9.00 -4.26 -12.33
C TYR A 240 -8.13 -5.47 -12.70
N ASP A 241 -6.98 -5.61 -12.04
CA ASP A 241 -6.00 -6.64 -12.35
C ASP A 241 -6.45 -8.06 -12.01
N LEU A 242 -7.25 -8.19 -10.96
CA LEU A 242 -7.88 -9.44 -10.61
C LEU A 242 -9.09 -9.75 -11.51
N GLY A 243 -9.50 -8.83 -12.39
CA GLY A 243 -10.76 -8.91 -13.11
C GLY A 243 -11.93 -9.15 -12.16
N PHE A 244 -11.93 -8.47 -11.01
CA PHE A 244 -12.77 -8.80 -9.88
C PHE A 244 -14.24 -8.46 -10.14
N ASP A 245 -15.08 -9.49 -10.21
CA ASP A 245 -16.53 -9.37 -10.34
C ASP A 245 -17.19 -9.33 -8.96
N GLY A 246 -17.37 -8.12 -8.42
CA GLY A 246 -17.89 -7.92 -7.08
C GLY A 246 -17.79 -6.49 -6.56
N ALA A 247 -17.84 -6.35 -5.24
CA ALA A 247 -17.59 -5.07 -4.56
C ALA A 247 -16.15 -5.00 -4.03
N PRO A 248 -15.27 -4.21 -4.66
CA PRO A 248 -13.96 -3.89 -4.10
C PRO A 248 -14.08 -2.81 -3.02
N VAL A 249 -13.61 -3.11 -1.82
CA VAL A 249 -13.72 -2.24 -0.64
C VAL A 249 -12.33 -2.04 -0.05
N PHE A 250 -12.05 -0.85 0.50
CA PHE A 250 -10.87 -0.63 1.32
C PHE A 250 -11.19 -0.02 2.66
N TYR A 251 -10.47 -0.47 3.68
CA TYR A 251 -10.43 0.18 4.97
C TYR A 251 -9.21 1.09 5.02
N SER A 252 -9.43 2.39 5.14
CA SER A 252 -8.35 3.38 5.21
C SER A 252 -8.17 3.86 6.65
N TRP A 253 -7.17 3.30 7.33
CA TRP A 253 -6.76 3.73 8.67
C TRP A 253 -5.81 4.92 8.57
N PRO A 254 -5.64 5.76 9.63
CA PRO A 254 -4.86 6.99 9.56
C PRO A 254 -3.35 6.71 9.57
N SER A 255 -2.85 6.10 8.49
CA SER A 255 -1.42 6.13 8.19
C SER A 255 -1.06 7.55 7.75
N ARG A 256 0.03 8.08 8.31
CA ARG A 256 0.48 9.45 8.07
C ARG A 256 0.98 9.70 6.66
N GLY A 257 1.26 8.65 5.89
CA GLY A 257 1.88 8.83 4.58
C GLY A 257 3.27 9.44 4.70
N GLU A 258 3.99 9.18 5.80
CA GLU A 258 5.40 9.58 5.94
C GLU A 258 6.20 8.46 6.61
N VAL A 259 7.44 8.26 6.14
CA VAL A 259 8.35 7.22 6.65
C VAL A 259 8.70 7.42 8.13
N ALA A 260 8.94 8.67 8.56
CA ALA A 260 9.25 9.00 9.96
C ALA A 260 8.06 8.83 10.92
N GLY A 261 6.86 8.60 10.38
CA GLY A 261 5.64 8.36 11.16
C GLY A 261 5.49 6.93 11.65
N TYR A 262 6.47 6.05 11.44
CA TYR A 262 6.30 4.60 11.64
C TYR A 262 5.71 4.22 13.02
N THR A 263 6.28 4.67 14.13
CA THR A 263 5.77 4.36 15.48
C THR A 263 4.40 4.98 15.77
N ILE A 264 4.08 6.08 15.09
CA ILE A 264 2.78 6.73 15.17
C ILE A 264 1.75 5.91 14.39
N ASP A 265 2.12 5.45 13.20
CA ASP A 265 1.35 4.55 12.37
C ASP A 265 1.08 3.22 13.10
N GLU A 266 2.03 2.71 13.88
CA GLU A 266 1.83 1.54 14.76
C GLU A 266 0.75 1.78 15.82
N ASN A 267 0.83 2.91 16.52
CA ASN A 267 -0.21 3.29 17.46
C ASN A 267 -1.56 3.55 16.75
N ASN A 268 -1.53 4.05 15.51
CA ASN A 268 -2.72 4.37 14.74
C ASN A 268 -3.43 3.11 14.27
N ILE A 269 -2.72 2.09 13.78
CA ILE A 269 -3.34 0.82 13.40
C ILE A 269 -3.89 0.07 14.62
N GLU A 270 -3.22 0.15 15.78
CA GLU A 270 -3.75 -0.38 17.04
C GLU A 270 -5.04 0.33 17.44
N TRP A 271 -5.03 1.67 17.42
CA TRP A 271 -6.23 2.48 17.68
C TRP A 271 -7.38 2.21 16.71
N SER A 272 -7.06 1.92 15.44
CA SER A 272 -8.05 1.63 14.39
C SER A 272 -8.62 0.21 14.48
N THR A 273 -7.97 -0.69 15.21
CA THR A 273 -8.34 -2.11 15.25
C THR A 273 -9.78 -2.34 15.72
N PRO A 274 -10.27 -1.72 16.83
CA PRO A 274 -11.67 -1.86 17.23
C PRO A 274 -12.67 -1.34 16.19
N HIS A 275 -12.33 -0.26 15.47
CA HIS A 275 -13.18 0.29 14.40
C HIS A 275 -13.22 -0.64 13.19
N LEU A 276 -12.08 -1.23 12.80
CA LEU A 276 -12.00 -2.25 11.77
C LEU A 276 -12.82 -3.49 12.17
N THR A 277 -12.73 -3.95 13.42
CA THR A 277 -13.55 -5.07 13.93
C THR A 277 -15.05 -4.77 13.79
N ALA A 278 -15.48 -3.59 14.21
CA ALA A 278 -16.88 -3.16 14.09
C ALA A 278 -17.32 -3.06 12.62
N PHE A 279 -16.46 -2.53 11.74
CA PHE A 279 -16.73 -2.47 10.31
C PHE A 279 -16.86 -3.86 9.67
N LEU A 280 -15.97 -4.80 9.99
CA LEU A 280 -16.05 -6.17 9.49
C LEU A 280 -17.33 -6.87 9.96
N ALA A 281 -17.70 -6.72 11.23
CA ALA A 281 -18.97 -7.22 11.75
C ALA A 281 -20.16 -6.63 10.98
N ASP A 282 -20.21 -5.30 10.83
CA ASP A 282 -21.25 -4.61 10.09
C ASP A 282 -21.34 -5.06 8.64
N PHE A 283 -20.20 -5.21 7.97
CA PHE A 283 -20.12 -5.65 6.58
C PHE A 283 -20.67 -7.06 6.40
N LEU A 284 -20.24 -8.00 7.23
CA LEU A 284 -20.67 -9.40 7.15
C LEU A 284 -22.14 -9.57 7.56
N ALA A 285 -22.67 -8.69 8.40
CA ALA A 285 -24.08 -8.71 8.84
C ALA A 285 -25.01 -8.01 7.84
N SER A 286 -24.55 -6.92 7.21
CA SER A 286 -25.39 -6.02 6.41
C SER A 286 -25.35 -6.30 4.91
N THR A 287 -24.47 -7.18 4.46
CA THR A 287 -24.37 -7.62 3.05
C THR A 287 -24.81 -9.07 2.88
N ASP A 288 -25.17 -9.43 1.64
CA ASP A 288 -25.47 -10.80 1.21
C ASP A 288 -24.35 -11.37 0.33
N ALA A 289 -23.11 -10.95 0.60
CA ALA A 289 -21.92 -11.51 -0.04
C ALA A 289 -21.82 -13.01 0.26
N ALA A 290 -21.68 -13.81 -0.79
CA ALA A 290 -21.42 -15.24 -0.67
C ALA A 290 -19.93 -15.51 -0.50
N GLN A 291 -19.08 -14.62 -1.03
CA GLN A 291 -17.62 -14.74 -0.95
C GLN A 291 -17.02 -13.43 -0.45
N VAL A 292 -16.29 -13.49 0.67
CA VAL A 292 -15.64 -12.33 1.30
C VAL A 292 -14.15 -12.59 1.47
N TYR A 293 -13.34 -11.89 0.70
CA TYR A 293 -11.88 -11.98 0.75
C TYR A 293 -11.32 -10.81 1.57
N LEU A 294 -10.49 -11.09 2.56
CA LEU A 294 -9.82 -10.05 3.33
C LEU A 294 -8.37 -9.97 2.88
N VAL A 295 -7.89 -8.79 2.50
CA VAL A 295 -6.51 -8.59 2.03
C VAL A 295 -5.81 -7.59 2.94
N GLY A 296 -4.85 -8.06 3.72
CA GLY A 296 -3.98 -7.21 4.55
C GLY A 296 -2.62 -7.04 3.89
N HIS A 297 -2.11 -5.81 3.84
CA HIS A 297 -0.76 -5.53 3.37
C HIS A 297 0.11 -4.95 4.47
N SER A 298 1.34 -5.46 4.63
CA SER A 298 2.35 -4.92 5.54
C SER A 298 1.76 -4.64 6.94
N MET A 299 1.89 -3.43 7.47
CA MET A 299 1.39 -3.03 8.78
C MET A 299 -0.14 -3.14 8.91
N GLY A 300 -0.91 -3.01 7.81
CA GLY A 300 -2.36 -3.23 7.81
C GLY A 300 -2.75 -4.64 8.20
N SER A 301 -1.88 -5.62 7.93
CA SER A 301 -2.05 -7.01 8.38
C SER A 301 -2.16 -7.10 9.90
N ARG A 302 -1.45 -6.25 10.66
CA ARG A 302 -1.50 -6.22 12.13
C ARG A 302 -2.92 -5.97 12.63
N GLY A 303 -3.56 -4.93 12.10
CA GLY A 303 -4.93 -4.56 12.47
C GLY A 303 -5.94 -5.59 11.97
N LEU A 304 -5.79 -6.02 10.71
CA LEU A 304 -6.70 -6.99 10.10
C LEU A 304 -6.73 -8.32 10.86
N THR A 305 -5.58 -8.91 11.15
CA THR A 305 -5.53 -10.22 11.81
C THR A 305 -6.06 -10.16 13.24
N ARG A 306 -5.84 -9.05 13.95
CA ARG A 306 -6.40 -8.84 15.29
C ARG A 306 -7.92 -8.65 15.23
N ALA A 307 -8.39 -7.84 14.30
CA ALA A 307 -9.82 -7.61 14.12
C ALA A 307 -10.59 -8.90 13.77
N VAL A 308 -10.02 -9.76 12.92
CA VAL A 308 -10.60 -11.07 12.61
C VAL A 308 -10.54 -12.00 13.83
N ALA A 309 -9.43 -12.03 14.57
CA ALA A 309 -9.32 -12.83 15.79
C ALA A 309 -10.35 -12.41 16.86
N ASP A 310 -10.58 -11.11 17.04
CA ASP A 310 -11.59 -10.57 17.95
C ASP A 310 -13.00 -10.90 17.48
N LEU A 311 -13.25 -10.79 16.17
CA LEU A 311 -14.54 -11.16 15.57
C LEU A 311 -14.82 -12.66 15.73
N LEU A 312 -13.82 -13.51 15.55
CA LEU A 312 -13.94 -14.96 15.76
C LEU A 312 -14.28 -15.30 17.22
N ALA A 313 -13.67 -14.59 18.17
CA ALA A 313 -13.96 -14.78 19.59
C ALA A 313 -15.37 -14.31 19.96
N ALA A 314 -15.82 -13.17 19.43
CA ALA A 314 -17.09 -12.55 19.79
C ALA A 314 -18.29 -13.08 18.99
N GLN A 315 -18.13 -13.32 17.69
CA GLN A 315 -19.19 -13.65 16.74
C GLN A 315 -18.72 -14.72 15.72
N PRO A 316 -18.41 -15.96 16.15
CA PRO A 316 -17.82 -16.99 15.30
C PRO A 316 -18.66 -17.34 14.07
N GLN A 317 -19.99 -17.36 14.20
CA GLN A 317 -20.90 -17.64 13.08
C GLN A 317 -20.85 -16.56 11.99
N LEU A 318 -20.58 -15.31 12.39
CA LEU A 318 -20.45 -14.21 11.45
C LEU A 318 -19.10 -14.28 10.73
N ALA A 319 -18.02 -14.54 11.47
CA ALA A 319 -16.68 -14.70 10.93
C ALA A 319 -16.56 -15.89 9.93
N GLN A 320 -17.38 -16.93 10.06
CA GLN A 320 -17.43 -18.03 9.09
C GLN A 320 -17.85 -17.60 7.67
N LYS A 321 -18.43 -16.41 7.50
CA LYS A 321 -18.70 -15.84 6.17
C LYS A 321 -17.44 -15.35 5.44
N ILE A 322 -16.31 -15.24 6.13
CA ILE A 322 -15.02 -14.90 5.52
C ILE A 322 -14.55 -16.09 4.68
N THR A 323 -14.30 -15.87 3.41
CA THR A 323 -13.89 -16.94 2.48
C THR A 323 -12.40 -17.23 2.57
N GLU A 324 -11.57 -16.20 2.68
CA GLU A 324 -10.11 -16.31 2.72
C GLU A 324 -9.50 -15.06 3.35
N ILE A 325 -8.40 -15.24 4.08
CA ILE A 325 -7.57 -14.15 4.59
C ILE A 325 -6.23 -14.17 3.87
N ILE A 326 -5.96 -13.13 3.09
CA ILE A 326 -4.75 -13.00 2.29
C ILE A 326 -3.86 -11.93 2.94
N LEU A 327 -2.65 -12.32 3.33
CA LEU A 327 -1.67 -11.46 3.97
C LEU A 327 -0.47 -11.27 3.02
N SER A 328 -0.27 -10.05 2.53
CA SER A 328 0.89 -9.72 1.70
C SER A 328 1.95 -9.02 2.54
N ALA A 329 3.15 -9.59 2.56
CA ALA A 329 4.29 -9.10 3.31
C ALA A 329 3.91 -8.68 4.75
N PRO A 330 3.23 -9.53 5.54
CA PRO A 330 2.66 -9.10 6.81
C PRO A 330 3.75 -8.65 7.78
N ASP A 331 3.64 -7.38 8.18
CA ASP A 331 4.49 -6.79 9.19
C ASP A 331 3.95 -7.15 10.57
N ILE A 332 4.01 -8.44 10.94
CA ILE A 332 3.63 -8.96 12.26
C ILE A 332 4.85 -9.69 12.82
N ASP A 333 5.10 -9.61 14.13
CA ASP A 333 6.16 -10.41 14.73
C ASP A 333 5.92 -11.90 14.46
N ALA A 334 6.93 -12.62 13.98
CA ALA A 334 6.76 -13.99 13.54
C ALA A 334 6.35 -14.94 14.68
N ALA A 335 6.83 -14.70 15.91
CA ALA A 335 6.46 -15.48 17.07
C ALA A 335 5.03 -15.16 17.51
N ILE A 336 4.65 -13.88 17.56
CA ILE A 336 3.26 -13.47 17.84
C ILE A 336 2.30 -14.06 16.79
N PHE A 337 2.66 -13.98 15.50
CA PHE A 337 1.83 -14.56 14.45
C PHE A 337 1.65 -16.06 14.65
N LYS A 338 2.74 -16.79 14.87
CA LYS A 338 2.74 -18.25 15.04
C LYS A 338 1.98 -18.72 16.27
N HIS A 339 2.15 -18.04 17.40
CA HIS A 339 1.64 -18.51 18.70
C HIS A 339 0.26 -17.95 19.04
N ASP A 340 -0.05 -16.71 18.65
CA ASP A 340 -1.25 -16.02 19.15
C ASP A 340 -2.32 -15.78 18.08
N ILE A 341 -1.90 -15.59 16.82
CA ILE A 341 -2.80 -15.18 15.74
C ILE A 341 -3.19 -16.38 14.86
N ALA A 342 -2.22 -17.03 14.23
CA ALA A 342 -2.46 -18.09 13.27
C ALA A 342 -3.31 -19.24 13.83
N PRO A 343 -3.14 -19.71 15.09
CA PRO A 343 -4.02 -20.74 15.65
C PRO A 343 -5.49 -20.33 15.71
N LYS A 344 -5.79 -19.05 15.95
CA LYS A 344 -7.16 -18.52 15.98
C LYS A 344 -7.76 -18.45 14.57
N LEU A 345 -6.98 -17.99 13.60
CA LEU A 345 -7.42 -17.88 12.21
C LEU A 345 -7.60 -19.27 11.55
N ALA A 346 -6.60 -20.15 11.67
CA ALA A 346 -6.64 -21.48 11.09
C ALA A 346 -7.70 -22.39 11.75
N GLY A 347 -7.93 -22.25 13.06
CA GLY A 347 -8.95 -23.00 13.78
C GLY A 347 -10.38 -22.70 13.33
N ALA A 348 -10.60 -21.54 12.69
CA ALA A 348 -11.91 -21.08 12.26
C ALA A 348 -12.41 -21.66 10.92
N ARG A 349 -11.58 -22.48 10.25
CA ARG A 349 -11.80 -22.98 8.87
C ARG A 349 -11.82 -21.91 7.79
N ASN A 350 -11.50 -20.65 8.11
CA ASN A 350 -11.15 -19.65 7.11
C ASN A 350 -9.70 -19.91 6.71
N PRO A 351 -9.42 -20.26 5.45
CA PRO A 351 -8.04 -20.44 5.05
C PRO A 351 -7.28 -19.12 5.11
N VAL A 352 -5.97 -19.23 5.35
CA VAL A 352 -5.05 -18.09 5.38
C VAL A 352 -3.95 -18.33 4.36
N THR A 353 -3.71 -17.34 3.50
CA THR A 353 -2.61 -17.33 2.53
C THR A 353 -1.66 -16.19 2.87
N LEU A 354 -0.37 -16.50 3.02
CA LEU A 354 0.67 -15.54 3.42
C LEU A 354 1.75 -15.46 2.34
N TYR A 355 1.93 -14.28 1.75
CA TYR A 355 3.05 -13.98 0.85
C TYR A 355 4.18 -13.33 1.64
N ALA A 356 5.37 -13.93 1.59
CA ALA A 356 6.58 -13.43 2.23
C ALA A 356 7.66 -13.12 1.19
N SER A 357 8.55 -12.19 1.47
CA SER A 357 9.67 -11.84 0.59
C SER A 357 10.89 -11.41 1.38
N SER A 358 12.06 -11.89 0.97
CA SER A 358 13.36 -11.53 1.56
C SER A 358 13.90 -10.20 1.02
N GLN A 359 13.28 -9.66 -0.02
CA GLN A 359 13.64 -8.38 -0.64
C GLN A 359 12.71 -7.24 -0.23
N ASP A 360 11.86 -7.45 0.77
CA ASP A 360 10.92 -6.43 1.23
C ASP A 360 11.63 -5.43 2.16
N LEU A 361 11.96 -4.26 1.60
CA LEU A 361 12.68 -3.19 2.31
C LEU A 361 11.89 -2.67 3.53
N ALA A 362 10.56 -2.65 3.45
CA ALA A 362 9.70 -2.23 4.55
C ALA A 362 9.77 -3.21 5.72
N LEU A 363 9.78 -4.51 5.43
CA LEU A 363 9.93 -5.53 6.48
C LEU A 363 11.33 -5.58 7.07
N ALA A 364 12.36 -5.34 6.26
CA ALA A 364 13.73 -5.17 6.75
C ALA A 364 13.83 -3.96 7.71
N ALA A 365 13.14 -2.85 7.41
CA ALA A 365 12.98 -1.72 8.33
C ALA A 365 12.34 -2.11 9.63
N SER A 366 11.19 -2.80 9.53
CA SER A 366 10.42 -3.19 10.70
C SER A 366 11.27 -4.08 11.59
N LYS A 367 11.98 -5.06 11.01
CA LYS A 367 12.92 -5.90 11.74
C LYS A 367 14.05 -5.11 12.39
N ALA A 368 14.61 -4.12 11.71
CA ALA A 368 15.64 -3.25 12.29
C ALA A 368 15.12 -2.47 13.50
N VAL A 369 13.87 -2.00 13.46
CA VAL A 369 13.21 -1.29 14.57
C VAL A 369 12.83 -2.24 15.73
N HIS A 370 12.34 -3.45 15.42
CA HIS A 370 11.77 -4.37 16.41
C HIS A 370 12.73 -5.44 16.92
N GLY A 371 13.88 -5.64 16.27
CA GLY A 371 14.88 -6.65 16.62
C GLY A 371 14.53 -8.11 16.28
N TYR A 372 13.30 -8.41 15.88
CA TYR A 372 12.82 -9.78 15.61
C TYR A 372 12.27 -9.96 14.18
N ALA A 373 12.30 -11.21 13.70
CA ALA A 373 11.81 -11.57 12.38
C ALA A 373 10.31 -11.27 12.21
N ARG A 374 9.93 -10.82 11.01
CA ARG A 374 8.54 -10.52 10.65
C ARG A 374 7.92 -11.71 9.93
N ALA A 375 6.62 -11.89 10.07
CA ALA A 375 5.87 -12.99 9.46
C ALA A 375 5.98 -13.00 7.92
N GLY A 376 6.12 -11.82 7.30
CA GLY A 376 6.37 -11.67 5.87
C GLY A 376 7.84 -11.68 5.44
N ASP A 377 8.81 -11.77 6.36
CA ASP A 377 10.24 -11.80 6.04
C ASP A 377 10.69 -13.25 5.82
N SER A 378 11.25 -13.55 4.65
CA SER A 378 11.81 -14.88 4.33
C SER A 378 13.34 -14.96 4.47
N GLY A 379 14.03 -13.87 4.80
CA GLY A 379 15.49 -13.79 4.78
C GLY A 379 16.20 -14.69 5.81
N ALA A 380 15.58 -14.97 6.96
CA ALA A 380 16.08 -15.91 7.96
C ALA A 380 15.46 -17.32 7.83
N GLY A 381 14.64 -17.54 6.80
CA GLY A 381 13.83 -18.74 6.59
C GLY A 381 12.33 -18.43 6.59
N MET A 382 11.57 -19.30 5.92
CA MET A 382 10.12 -19.17 5.81
C MET A 382 9.39 -19.44 7.13
N LEU A 383 8.42 -18.58 7.48
CA LEU A 383 7.49 -18.86 8.56
C LEU A 383 6.43 -19.88 8.13
N ILE A 384 6.58 -21.12 8.59
CA ILE A 384 5.65 -22.21 8.30
C ILE A 384 4.76 -22.45 9.53
N VAL A 385 3.44 -22.32 9.35
CA VAL A 385 2.45 -22.54 10.40
C VAL A 385 1.33 -23.44 9.87
N ALA A 386 0.91 -24.43 10.67
CA ALA A 386 -0.18 -25.32 10.30
C ALA A 386 -1.47 -24.53 10.01
N GLY A 387 -2.11 -24.82 8.88
CA GLY A 387 -3.33 -24.13 8.44
C GLY A 387 -3.10 -22.78 7.74
N VAL A 388 -1.83 -22.39 7.50
CA VAL A 388 -1.46 -21.22 6.70
C VAL A 388 -0.74 -21.68 5.43
N GLU A 389 -1.20 -21.23 4.26
CA GLU A 389 -0.48 -21.38 3.00
C GLU A 389 0.59 -20.30 2.87
N THR A 390 1.82 -20.66 3.24
CA THR A 390 2.97 -19.77 3.12
C THR A 390 3.56 -19.85 1.71
N ILE A 391 3.65 -18.70 1.05
CA ILE A 391 4.18 -18.53 -0.31
C ILE A 391 5.43 -17.64 -0.24
N ASP A 392 6.56 -18.17 -0.66
CA ASP A 392 7.78 -17.40 -0.92
C ASP A 392 7.62 -16.66 -2.24
N ALA A 393 7.50 -15.35 -2.12
CA ALA A 393 7.41 -14.38 -3.20
C ALA A 393 8.71 -13.56 -3.30
N THR A 394 9.84 -14.11 -2.82
CA THR A 394 11.18 -13.56 -3.10
C THR A 394 11.38 -13.46 -4.62
N GLY A 395 11.75 -12.26 -5.10
CA GLY A 395 11.91 -12.00 -6.54
C GLY A 395 10.61 -11.63 -7.28
N VAL A 396 9.48 -11.59 -6.56
CA VAL A 396 8.19 -11.10 -7.06
C VAL A 396 7.80 -9.84 -6.27
N ASP A 397 7.11 -8.88 -6.90
CA ASP A 397 6.63 -7.70 -6.16
C ASP A 397 5.49 -8.09 -5.19
N THR A 398 5.82 -8.14 -3.90
CA THR A 398 4.90 -8.31 -2.77
C THR A 398 4.48 -7.00 -2.13
N SER A 399 5.28 -5.96 -2.34
CA SER A 399 5.19 -4.70 -1.61
C SER A 399 4.06 -3.82 -2.10
N PHE A 400 3.46 -4.16 -3.25
CA PHE A 400 2.51 -3.32 -3.98
C PHE A 400 2.94 -1.83 -4.02
N MET A 401 4.25 -1.55 -3.94
CA MET A 401 4.82 -0.21 -3.79
C MET A 401 6.18 -0.10 -4.49
N LYS A 402 6.81 -1.21 -4.91
CA LYS A 402 8.08 -1.13 -5.64
C LYS A 402 7.87 -0.81 -7.11
N HIS A 403 8.46 0.31 -7.51
CA HIS A 403 8.93 0.53 -8.87
C HIS A 403 10.14 -0.38 -9.16
N SER A 404 9.96 -1.69 -9.30
CA SER A 404 10.99 -2.54 -9.91
C SER A 404 10.83 -2.49 -11.43
N TYR A 405 11.61 -1.60 -12.05
CA TYR A 405 11.79 -1.54 -13.50
C TYR A 405 12.57 -2.73 -14.08
N PHE A 406 12.95 -3.71 -13.27
CA PHE A 406 13.69 -4.87 -13.73
C PHE A 406 13.24 -6.14 -13.00
N ALA A 407 13.01 -7.17 -13.81
CA ALA A 407 12.87 -8.59 -13.50
C ALA A 407 11.46 -9.14 -13.18
N GLU A 408 10.93 -9.81 -14.22
CA GLU A 408 10.10 -11.02 -14.20
C GLU A 408 8.56 -10.94 -14.28
N LYS A 409 8.02 -11.92 -15.01
CA LYS A 409 6.70 -11.95 -15.66
C LYS A 409 5.54 -12.37 -14.74
N ARG A 410 5.72 -12.36 -13.42
CA ARG A 410 4.75 -12.90 -12.45
C ARG A 410 4.66 -11.99 -11.23
N SER A 411 3.44 -11.63 -10.82
CA SER A 411 3.18 -10.83 -9.62
C SER A 411 2.41 -11.65 -8.58
N ALA A 412 2.47 -11.27 -7.31
CA ALA A 412 1.61 -11.86 -6.27
C ALA A 412 0.13 -11.74 -6.65
N LEU A 413 -0.26 -10.65 -7.33
CA LEU A 413 -1.61 -10.46 -7.86
C LEU A 413 -2.01 -11.53 -8.89
N SER A 414 -1.07 -12.01 -9.73
CA SER A 414 -1.35 -13.09 -10.68
C SER A 414 -1.72 -14.40 -9.98
N ASP A 415 -1.10 -14.68 -8.84
CA ASP A 415 -1.42 -15.86 -8.04
C ASP A 415 -2.71 -15.65 -7.21
N MET A 416 -2.91 -14.45 -6.65
CA MET A 416 -4.16 -14.06 -6.00
C MET A 416 -5.36 -14.13 -6.94
N PHE A 417 -5.19 -13.89 -8.24
CA PHE A 417 -6.24 -14.07 -9.24
C PHE A 417 -6.80 -15.50 -9.22
N TYR A 418 -5.93 -16.53 -9.22
CA TYR A 418 -6.39 -17.92 -9.16
C TYR A 418 -7.00 -18.27 -7.80
N LEU A 419 -6.42 -17.75 -6.72
CA LEU A 419 -6.97 -17.91 -5.37
C LEU A 419 -8.40 -17.36 -5.29
N ILE A 420 -8.63 -16.13 -5.75
CA ILE A 420 -9.92 -15.45 -5.64
C ILE A 420 -10.92 -15.97 -6.67
N ARG A 421 -10.52 -16.13 -7.94
CA ARG A 421 -11.44 -16.50 -9.02
C ARG A 421 -11.85 -17.98 -8.97
N ASN A 422 -10.93 -18.85 -8.61
CA ASN A 422 -11.14 -20.30 -8.65
C ASN A 422 -11.28 -20.93 -7.26
N ASN A 423 -11.12 -20.15 -6.19
CA ASN A 423 -10.99 -20.67 -4.82
C ASN A 423 -9.91 -21.76 -4.73
N ALA A 424 -8.84 -21.61 -5.53
CA ALA A 424 -7.81 -22.62 -5.71
C ALA A 424 -6.82 -22.58 -4.55
N ARG A 425 -6.58 -23.73 -3.92
CA ARG A 425 -5.52 -23.89 -2.90
C ARG A 425 -4.14 -23.81 -3.55
N ALA A 426 -3.08 -23.62 -2.77
CA ALA A 426 -1.73 -23.44 -3.29
C ALA A 426 -1.26 -24.58 -4.21
N ASP A 427 -1.66 -25.83 -3.95
CA ASP A 427 -1.34 -27.01 -4.75
C ASP A 427 -2.06 -27.08 -6.10
N GLN A 428 -3.06 -26.23 -6.31
CA GLN A 428 -3.87 -26.11 -7.53
C GLN A 428 -3.48 -24.88 -8.36
N ARG A 429 -2.51 -24.08 -7.89
CA ARG A 429 -2.07 -22.84 -8.53
C ARG A 429 -0.71 -23.03 -9.21
N PHE A 430 -0.18 -21.96 -9.82
CA PHE A 430 1.11 -21.98 -10.53
C PHE A 430 2.30 -21.87 -9.56
N LEU A 431 2.29 -22.71 -8.54
CA LEU A 431 3.27 -22.75 -7.46
C LEU A 431 3.93 -24.13 -7.40
N ASP A 432 5.20 -24.20 -6.99
CA ASP A 432 5.90 -25.44 -6.70
C ASP A 432 5.99 -25.64 -5.17
N PRO A 433 5.73 -26.86 -4.66
CA PRO A 433 5.89 -27.15 -3.25
C PRO A 433 7.38 -27.25 -2.89
N VAL A 434 7.73 -26.71 -1.72
CA VAL A 434 9.06 -26.88 -1.11
C VAL A 434 8.89 -27.51 0.27
N ASP A 435 9.34 -28.76 0.40
CA ASP A 435 9.26 -29.53 1.64
C ASP A 435 10.53 -29.34 2.48
N THR A 436 10.37 -28.96 3.75
CA THR A 436 11.45 -28.78 4.72
C THR A 436 11.15 -29.57 6.00
N ALA A 437 12.14 -29.68 6.90
CA ALA A 437 11.92 -30.28 8.22
C ALA A 437 10.87 -29.52 9.07
N ALA A 438 10.67 -28.22 8.81
CA ALA A 438 9.67 -27.40 9.50
C ALA A 438 8.26 -27.50 8.88
N GLY A 439 8.13 -28.13 7.70
CA GLY A 439 6.89 -28.27 6.94
C GLY A 439 7.03 -27.81 5.49
N ARG A 440 5.88 -27.66 4.82
CA ARG A 440 5.80 -27.26 3.42
C ARG A 440 5.53 -25.76 3.28
N TYR A 441 6.20 -25.12 2.34
CA TYR A 441 5.82 -23.83 1.78
C TYR A 441 5.75 -23.93 0.26
N TRP A 442 5.37 -22.84 -0.41
CA TRP A 442 5.20 -22.77 -1.85
C TRP A 442 6.07 -21.67 -2.45
N THR A 443 6.53 -21.84 -3.67
CA THR A 443 7.26 -20.80 -4.41
C THR A 443 6.69 -20.65 -5.82
N PHE A 444 6.91 -19.49 -6.44
CA PHE A 444 6.51 -19.28 -7.83
C PHE A 444 7.32 -20.20 -8.75
N LYS A 445 6.63 -20.85 -9.70
CA LYS A 445 7.33 -21.61 -10.75
C LYS A 445 8.27 -20.67 -11.53
N PRO A 446 9.47 -21.11 -11.94
CA PRO A 446 10.35 -20.36 -12.83
C PRO A 446 9.67 -19.96 -14.15
#